data_AF-X0TY41-F1
#
_entry.id   AF-X0TY41-F1
#
_cell.length_a   1.000
_cell.length_b   1.000
_cell.length_c   1.000
_cell.angle_alpha   90.00
_cell.angle_beta   90.00
_cell.angle_gamma   90.00
#
_symmetry.space_group_name_H-M   'P 1'
#
loop_
_entity.id
_entity.type
_entity.pdbx_description
1 polymer ?
#
loop_
_entity_poly.entity_id
_entity_poly.type
_entity_poly.pdbx_seq_one_letter_code
_entity_poly.pdbx_strand_id
1 'polypeptide(L)'
;LGNLIPFPPLRIGSSMAWWLFLSGVGGLIILYVVQKRAPHLALDLIQIIKKSFKLKDILTAFGMFLLLYAISYIGESYLGVTLTFIIPLFRTLTFRRLSVFPTFIPFFGVYFIAEGLYFHQLRIQKADEPGFKSLIRTIALKVAPYFWLIILQYGVMIMFERRVFTGMIGFLIEFLWAIIPIFMITIAHSWWFHRITRRIGMGVVFNTLLLSWISAGLFPF
;
A
#
# COMPACT_ATOMS: atom_id res chain seq x y z
N LEU A 1 -30.98 -2.81 -8.10
CA LEU A 1 -29.91 -3.72 -8.59
C LEU A 1 -28.78 -3.96 -7.58
N GLY A 2 -28.57 -3.11 -6.57
CA GLY A 2 -27.53 -3.30 -5.54
C GLY A 2 -27.77 -4.35 -4.44
N ASN A 3 -28.84 -5.16 -4.53
CA ASN A 3 -29.17 -6.20 -3.52
C ASN A 3 -29.04 -7.65 -4.04
N LEU A 4 -28.63 -7.86 -5.30
CA LEU A 4 -28.53 -9.20 -5.90
C LEU A 4 -27.14 -9.83 -5.77
N ILE A 5 -26.15 -9.06 -5.32
CA ILE A 5 -24.81 -9.56 -4.97
C ILE A 5 -24.53 -9.08 -3.55
N PRO A 6 -24.59 -9.94 -2.53
CA PRO A 6 -24.13 -9.57 -1.20
C PRO A 6 -22.62 -9.33 -1.29
N PHE A 7 -22.21 -8.08 -1.46
CA PHE A 7 -20.83 -7.69 -1.20
C PHE A 7 -20.55 -8.04 0.26
N PRO A 8 -19.57 -8.92 0.58
CA PRO A 8 -19.34 -9.34 1.95
C PRO A 8 -18.96 -8.10 2.78
N PRO A 9 -19.82 -7.62 3.68
CA PRO A 9 -19.66 -6.27 4.23
C PRO A 9 -18.55 -6.17 5.27
N LEU A 10 -17.76 -7.21 5.53
CA LEU A 10 -16.89 -7.22 6.72
C LEU A 10 -15.46 -7.68 6.45
N ARG A 11 -15.16 -8.14 5.23
CA ARG A 11 -13.92 -8.89 4.97
C ARG A 11 -12.87 -8.12 4.19
N ILE A 12 -13.21 -7.11 3.39
CA ILE A 12 -12.22 -6.57 2.44
C ILE A 12 -11.10 -5.82 3.15
N GLY A 13 -11.41 -4.85 4.02
CA GLY A 13 -10.38 -4.09 4.74
C GLY A 13 -9.54 -4.95 5.68
N SER A 14 -10.18 -5.87 6.41
CA SER A 14 -9.49 -6.80 7.32
C SER A 14 -8.66 -7.85 6.57
N SER A 15 -9.18 -8.45 5.50
CA SER A 15 -8.42 -9.37 4.65
C SER A 15 -7.26 -8.67 3.95
N MET A 16 -7.42 -7.42 3.51
CA MET A 16 -6.33 -6.63 2.94
C MET A 16 -5.24 -6.35 3.98
N ALA A 17 -5.61 -5.98 5.21
CA ALA A 17 -4.68 -5.79 6.31
C ALA A 17 -3.87 -7.05 6.62
N TRP A 18 -4.54 -8.19 6.75
CA TRP A 18 -3.87 -9.47 6.98
C TRP A 18 -2.99 -9.89 5.81
N TRP A 19 -3.47 -9.75 4.58
CA TRP A 19 -2.70 -10.10 3.39
C TRP A 19 -1.42 -9.27 3.28
N LEU A 20 -1.51 -7.96 3.50
CA LEU A 20 -0.36 -7.07 3.47
C LEU A 20 0.59 -7.31 4.64
N PHE A 21 0.07 -7.54 5.84
CA PHE A 21 0.88 -7.90 7.00
C PHE A 21 1.69 -9.17 6.75
N LEU A 22 1.04 -10.25 6.30
CA LEU A 22 1.72 -11.51 5.98
C LEU A 22 2.75 -11.34 4.86
N SER A 23 2.44 -10.54 3.83
CA SER A 23 3.38 -10.19 2.76
C SER A 23 4.59 -9.41 3.31
N GLY A 24 4.36 -8.50 4.26
CA GLY A 24 5.40 -7.74 4.95
C GLY A 24 6.31 -8.63 5.79
N VAL A 25 5.74 -9.51 6.60
CA VAL A 25 6.48 -10.49 7.39
C VAL A 25 7.31 -11.41 6.49
N GLY A 26 6.71 -11.96 5.44
CA GLY A 26 7.41 -12.76 4.44
C GLY A 26 8.56 -11.99 3.77
N GLY A 27 8.32 -10.73 3.40
CA GLY A 27 9.35 -9.83 2.87
C GLY A 27 10.52 -9.64 3.85
N LEU A 28 10.25 -9.36 5.12
CA LEU A 28 11.29 -9.22 6.16
C LEU A 28 12.09 -10.51 6.37
N ILE A 29 11.43 -11.67 6.35
CA ILE A 29 12.10 -12.98 6.44
C ILE A 29 13.03 -13.18 5.25
N ILE A 30 12.58 -12.89 4.03
CA ILE A 30 13.41 -12.99 2.81
C ILE A 30 14.61 -12.06 2.92
N LEU A 31 14.40 -10.80 3.33
CA LEU A 31 15.48 -9.83 3.53
C LEU A 31 16.51 -10.32 4.55
N TYR A 32 16.06 -10.88 5.67
CA TYR A 32 16.93 -11.45 6.70
C TYR A 32 17.74 -12.65 6.18
N VAL A 33 17.11 -13.56 5.43
CA VAL A 33 17.79 -14.71 4.82
C VAL A 33 18.84 -14.25 3.79
N VAL A 34 18.50 -13.26 2.95
CA VAL A 34 19.42 -12.67 1.97
C VAL A 34 20.62 -12.03 2.67
N GLN A 35 20.40 -11.26 3.73
CA GLN A 35 21.47 -10.67 4.53
C GLN A 35 22.42 -11.74 5.09
N LYS A 36 21.89 -12.84 5.61
CA LYS A 36 22.69 -13.95 6.16
C LYS A 36 23.50 -14.68 5.07
N ARG A 37 22.94 -14.87 3.87
CA ARG A 37 23.59 -15.59 2.76
C ARG A 37 24.60 -14.75 1.99
N ALA A 38 24.44 -13.43 2.00
CA ALA A 38 25.30 -12.49 1.28
C ALA A 38 25.81 -11.39 2.23
N PRO A 39 26.68 -11.73 3.20
CA PRO A 39 27.15 -10.79 4.22
C PRO A 39 27.94 -9.61 3.64
N HIS A 40 28.49 -9.76 2.43
CA HIS A 40 29.13 -8.68 1.68
C HIS A 40 28.19 -7.51 1.34
N LEU A 41 26.87 -7.70 1.41
CA LEU A 41 25.89 -6.61 1.29
C LEU A 41 25.80 -5.73 2.54
N ALA A 42 26.43 -6.11 3.67
CA ALA A 42 26.61 -5.31 4.90
C ALA A 42 25.40 -4.44 5.32
N LEU A 43 24.18 -4.91 5.10
CA LEU A 43 22.96 -4.18 5.45
C LEU A 43 22.57 -4.52 6.87
N ASP A 44 22.94 -3.66 7.83
CA ASP A 44 22.38 -3.73 9.18
C ASP A 44 20.92 -3.21 9.15
N LEU A 45 19.99 -4.11 8.84
CA LEU A 45 18.55 -3.81 8.73
C LEU A 45 18.01 -3.12 9.98
N ILE A 46 18.45 -3.56 11.17
CA ILE A 46 17.99 -3.00 12.44
C ILE A 46 18.49 -1.57 12.59
N GLN A 47 19.77 -1.32 12.28
CA GLN A 47 20.33 0.02 12.34
C GLN A 47 19.69 0.96 11.31
N ILE A 48 19.41 0.48 10.11
CA ILE A 48 18.71 1.25 9.06
C ILE A 48 17.31 1.65 9.54
N ILE A 49 16.55 0.71 10.09
CA ILE A 49 15.23 1.00 10.68
C ILE A 49 15.39 2.07 11.77
N LYS A 50 16.24 1.85 12.77
CA LYS A 50 16.44 2.81 13.88
C LYS A 50 16.82 4.21 13.39
N LYS A 51 17.72 4.31 12.41
CA LYS A 51 18.15 5.61 11.83
C LYS A 51 17.08 6.26 10.95
N SER A 52 16.13 5.47 10.43
CA SER A 52 15.10 5.93 9.51
C SER A 52 13.93 6.64 10.19
N PHE A 53 13.65 6.34 11.46
CA PHE A 53 12.52 6.89 12.22
C PHE A 53 12.97 8.06 13.11
N LYS A 54 13.12 9.25 12.51
CA LYS A 54 13.34 10.48 13.29
C LYS A 54 12.02 11.17 13.60
N LEU A 55 11.89 11.74 14.80
CA LEU A 55 10.68 12.42 15.25
C LEU A 55 10.21 13.50 14.27
N LYS A 56 11.14 14.34 13.76
CA LYS A 56 10.82 15.37 12.76
C LYS A 56 10.17 14.80 11.50
N ASP A 57 10.72 13.69 10.99
CA ASP A 57 10.24 13.04 9.76
C ASP A 57 8.85 12.42 9.99
N ILE A 58 8.63 11.81 11.16
CA ILE A 58 7.35 11.25 11.59
C ILE A 58 6.28 12.34 11.74
N LEU A 59 6.59 13.44 12.44
CA LEU A 59 5.66 14.56 12.62
C LEU A 59 5.30 15.21 11.29
N THR A 60 6.26 15.32 10.37
CA THR A 60 6.01 15.87 9.04
C THR A 60 5.08 14.95 8.23
N ALA A 61 5.33 13.64 8.23
CA ALA A 61 4.44 12.67 7.58
C ALA A 61 3.01 12.71 8.16
N PHE A 62 2.90 12.75 9.49
CA PHE A 62 1.62 12.85 10.18
C PHE A 62 0.88 14.17 9.84
N GLY A 63 1.58 15.30 9.84
CA GLY A 63 1.04 16.59 9.44
C GLY A 63 0.54 16.61 7.99
N MET A 64 1.30 16.03 7.06
CA MET A 64 0.87 15.89 5.66
C MET A 64 -0.36 14.99 5.52
N PHE A 65 -0.43 13.91 6.29
CA PHE A 65 -1.61 13.04 6.33
C PHE A 65 -2.84 13.80 6.86
N LEU A 66 -2.71 14.54 7.97
CA LEU A 66 -3.80 15.35 8.51
C LEU A 66 -4.26 16.42 7.54
N LEU A 67 -3.34 17.07 6.84
CA LEU A 67 -3.67 18.06 5.80
C LEU A 67 -4.46 17.41 4.66
N LEU A 68 -4.02 16.25 4.16
CA LEU A 68 -4.73 15.51 3.12
C LEU A 68 -6.13 15.09 3.59
N TYR A 69 -6.25 14.60 4.83
CA TYR A 69 -7.53 14.25 5.43
C TYR A 69 -8.46 15.47 5.53
N ALA A 70 -7.94 16.62 5.98
CA ALA A 70 -8.71 17.86 6.10
C ALA A 70 -9.20 18.36 4.73
N ILE A 71 -8.36 18.31 3.70
CA ILE A 71 -8.76 18.68 2.32
C ILE A 71 -9.90 17.78 1.85
N SER A 72 -9.79 16.46 2.02
CA SER A 72 -10.85 15.53 1.63
C SER A 72 -12.13 15.74 2.44
N TYR A 73 -12.02 15.99 3.74
CA TYR A 73 -13.17 16.30 4.60
C TYR A 73 -13.90 17.56 4.15
N ILE A 74 -13.16 18.64 3.85
CA ILE A 74 -13.73 19.89 3.38
C ILE A 74 -14.39 19.68 2.00
N GLY A 75 -13.71 18.97 1.09
CA GLY A 75 -14.25 18.67 -0.24
C GLY A 75 -15.56 17.89 -0.19
N GLU A 76 -15.63 16.86 0.65
CA GLU A 76 -16.85 16.07 0.82
C GLU A 76 -17.96 16.88 1.51
N SER A 77 -17.64 17.60 2.59
CA SER A 77 -18.65 18.30 3.42
C SER A 77 -19.23 19.54 2.76
N TYR A 78 -18.41 20.32 2.04
CA TYR A 78 -18.81 21.62 1.50
C TYR A 78 -19.05 21.62 -0.01
N LEU A 79 -18.34 20.76 -0.75
CA LEU A 79 -18.47 20.72 -2.22
C LEU A 79 -19.32 19.54 -2.68
N GLY A 80 -19.67 18.60 -1.79
CA GLY A 80 -20.31 17.34 -2.16
C GLY A 80 -19.43 16.47 -3.08
N VAL A 81 -18.15 16.83 -3.23
CA VAL A 81 -17.21 16.12 -4.10
C VAL A 81 -16.66 14.96 -3.32
N THR A 82 -17.14 13.76 -3.63
CA THR A 82 -16.47 12.54 -3.18
C THR A 82 -15.30 12.27 -4.10
N LEU A 83 -14.08 12.22 -3.56
CA LEU A 83 -12.89 11.78 -4.28
C LEU A 83 -12.94 10.25 -4.44
N THR A 84 -13.90 9.79 -5.22
CA THR A 84 -13.99 8.43 -5.73
C THR A 84 -13.13 8.34 -6.97
N PHE A 85 -11.96 7.71 -6.84
CA PHE A 85 -11.43 6.99 -7.99
C PHE A 85 -12.26 5.71 -8.18
N ILE A 86 -11.80 4.75 -8.97
CA ILE A 86 -12.44 3.42 -9.14
C ILE A 86 -12.86 2.77 -7.79
N ILE A 87 -12.23 3.17 -6.67
CA ILE A 87 -12.70 3.00 -5.30
C ILE A 87 -12.84 4.36 -4.60
N PRO A 88 -13.81 4.53 -3.66
CA PRO A 88 -13.79 5.65 -2.71
C PRO A 88 -12.53 5.60 -1.83
N LEU A 89 -11.44 6.22 -2.29
CA LEU A 89 -10.15 6.21 -1.61
C LEU A 89 -10.14 7.16 -0.39
N PHE A 90 -10.82 8.30 -0.51
CA PHE A 90 -10.76 9.36 0.50
C PHE A 90 -12.16 9.71 1.00
N ARG A 91 -12.74 8.80 1.79
CA ARG A 91 -13.99 9.07 2.51
C ARG A 91 -13.70 9.65 3.87
N THR A 92 -14.50 10.63 4.26
CA THR A 92 -14.61 11.08 5.64
C THR A 92 -14.94 9.89 6.53
N LEU A 93 -14.16 9.73 7.60
CA LEU A 93 -14.40 8.67 8.57
C LEU A 93 -15.48 9.13 9.55
N THR A 94 -16.57 8.38 9.61
CA THR A 94 -17.53 8.49 10.72
C THR A 94 -16.84 8.12 12.03
N PHE A 95 -17.40 8.52 13.17
CA PHE A 95 -16.83 8.23 14.49
C PHE A 95 -16.49 6.74 14.69
N ARG A 96 -17.37 5.85 14.22
CA ARG A 96 -17.16 4.39 14.27
C ARG A 96 -16.02 3.91 13.37
N ARG A 97 -15.81 4.52 12.20
CA ARG A 97 -14.68 4.20 11.32
C ARG A 97 -13.37 4.70 11.89
N LEU A 98 -13.40 5.88 12.53
CA LEU A 98 -12.24 6.49 13.16
C LEU A 98 -11.71 5.66 14.34
N SER A 99 -12.57 4.97 15.10
CA SER A 99 -12.11 4.10 16.19
C SER A 99 -11.42 2.82 15.69
N VAL A 100 -11.74 2.36 14.47
CA VAL A 100 -11.11 1.17 13.87
C VAL A 100 -9.81 1.55 13.14
N PHE A 101 -9.66 2.78 12.65
CA PHE A 101 -8.46 3.25 11.95
C PHE A 101 -7.12 2.89 12.63
N PRO A 102 -6.92 3.09 13.95
CA PRO A 102 -5.66 2.77 14.62
C PRO A 102 -5.33 1.28 14.60
N THR A 103 -6.34 0.40 14.52
CA THR A 103 -6.14 -1.06 14.52
C THR A 103 -5.41 -1.55 13.26
N PHE A 104 -5.46 -0.80 12.15
CA PHE A 104 -4.77 -1.14 10.90
C PHE A 104 -3.31 -0.71 10.85
N ILE A 105 -2.92 0.27 11.66
CA ILE A 105 -1.56 0.82 11.69
C ILE A 105 -0.49 -0.25 11.89
N PRO A 106 -0.57 -1.18 12.87
CA PRO A 106 0.47 -2.20 13.03
C PRO A 106 0.56 -3.15 11.81
N PHE A 107 -0.56 -3.46 11.16
CA PHE A 107 -0.60 -4.35 10.00
C PHE A 107 0.11 -3.75 8.80
N PHE A 108 -0.30 -2.53 8.41
CA PHE A 108 0.30 -1.84 7.27
C PHE A 108 1.71 -1.31 7.57
N GLY A 109 2.01 -0.98 8.82
CA GLY A 109 3.34 -0.56 9.24
C GLY A 109 4.40 -1.61 8.92
N VAL A 110 4.17 -2.87 9.28
CA VAL A 110 5.09 -3.98 8.97
C VAL A 110 5.29 -4.14 7.46
N TYR A 111 4.21 -4.07 6.69
CA TYR A 111 4.28 -4.12 5.23
C TYR A 111 5.14 -3.01 4.64
N PHE A 112 4.88 -1.76 5.01
CA PHE A 112 5.61 -0.62 4.45
C PHE A 112 7.06 -0.55 4.91
N ILE A 113 7.39 -1.05 6.12
CA ILE A 113 8.80 -1.24 6.53
C ILE A 113 9.49 -2.20 5.56
N ALA A 114 8.90 -3.37 5.31
CA ALA A 114 9.46 -4.37 4.40
C ALA A 114 9.63 -3.81 2.99
N GLU A 115 8.61 -3.13 2.49
CA GLU A 115 8.61 -2.47 1.18
C GLU A 115 9.71 -1.40 1.09
N GLY A 116 9.80 -0.52 2.09
CA GLY A 116 10.78 0.56 2.12
C GLY A 116 12.21 0.01 2.12
N LEU A 117 12.49 -1.04 2.90
CA LEU A 117 13.79 -1.70 2.91
C LEU A 117 14.10 -2.33 1.55
N TYR A 118 13.14 -3.07 0.97
CA TYR A 118 13.33 -3.74 -0.31
C TYR A 118 13.60 -2.75 -1.45
N PHE A 119 12.76 -1.74 -1.62
CA PHE A 119 12.87 -0.84 -2.76
C PHE A 119 13.91 0.27 -2.59
N HIS A 120 14.13 0.78 -1.37
CA HIS A 120 15.01 1.95 -1.19
C HIS A 120 16.39 1.64 -0.65
N GLN A 121 16.59 0.51 0.03
CA GLN A 121 17.90 0.18 0.60
C GLN A 121 18.64 -0.84 -0.27
N LEU A 122 17.98 -1.95 -0.62
CA LEU A 122 18.63 -2.97 -1.44
C LEU A 122 18.78 -2.56 -2.91
N ARG A 123 17.82 -1.81 -3.44
CA ARG A 123 17.72 -1.57 -4.88
C ARG A 123 18.24 -0.21 -5.31
N ILE A 124 17.94 0.87 -4.58
CA ILE A 124 18.46 2.21 -4.93
C ILE A 124 19.96 2.33 -4.66
N GLN A 125 20.53 1.60 -3.69
CA GLN A 125 22.00 1.58 -3.52
C GLN A 125 22.76 1.05 -4.75
N LYS A 126 22.11 0.27 -5.64
CA LYS A 126 22.73 -0.23 -6.87
C LYS A 126 22.50 0.65 -8.10
N ALA A 127 21.61 1.64 -8.02
CA ALA A 127 21.21 2.43 -9.17
C ALA A 127 21.12 3.90 -8.77
N ASP A 128 22.22 4.64 -8.98
CA ASP A 128 22.21 6.09 -9.19
C ASP A 128 21.51 6.46 -10.52
N GLU A 129 20.38 5.80 -10.83
CA GLU A 129 19.55 6.13 -11.99
C GLU A 129 18.73 7.39 -11.65
N PRO A 130 18.94 8.52 -12.35
CA PRO A 130 18.23 9.75 -12.05
C PRO A 130 16.74 9.66 -12.41
N GLY A 131 15.91 10.18 -11.51
CA GLY A 131 14.59 10.75 -11.85
C GLY A 131 13.43 9.76 -12.01
N PHE A 132 12.42 10.22 -12.76
CA PHE A 132 11.10 9.61 -12.96
C PHE A 132 11.15 8.17 -13.53
N LYS A 133 12.21 7.83 -14.27
CA LYS A 133 12.45 6.47 -14.78
C LYS A 133 12.59 5.45 -13.65
N SER A 134 13.31 5.80 -12.57
CA SER A 134 13.46 4.95 -11.39
C SER A 134 12.11 4.70 -10.70
N LEU A 135 11.24 5.71 -10.66
CA LEU A 135 9.89 5.61 -10.13
C LEU A 135 9.04 4.65 -10.97
N ILE A 136 8.94 4.87 -12.29
CA ILE A 136 8.17 3.99 -13.19
C ILE A 136 8.66 2.55 -13.08
N ARG A 137 9.98 2.33 -13.10
CA ARG A 137 10.56 0.98 -12.99
C ARG A 137 10.21 0.31 -11.66
N THR A 138 10.12 1.07 -10.57
CA THR A 138 9.73 0.55 -9.25
C THR A 138 8.26 0.22 -9.19
N ILE A 139 7.41 1.08 -9.74
CA ILE A 139 5.99 0.82 -9.93
C ILE A 139 5.80 -0.45 -10.77
N ALA A 140 6.44 -0.54 -11.93
CA ALA A 140 6.32 -1.66 -12.84
C ALA A 140 6.71 -2.98 -12.15
N LEU A 141 7.82 -3.04 -11.41
CA LEU A 141 8.20 -4.26 -10.70
C LEU A 141 7.21 -4.69 -9.63
N LYS A 142 6.66 -3.75 -8.85
CA LYS A 142 5.65 -4.09 -7.83
C LYS A 142 4.35 -4.53 -8.48
N VAL A 143 3.93 -3.83 -9.53
CA VAL A 143 2.58 -3.97 -10.09
C VAL A 143 2.50 -5.10 -11.14
N ALA A 144 3.58 -5.38 -11.86
CA ALA A 144 3.61 -6.36 -12.95
C ALA A 144 3.07 -7.75 -12.56
N PRO A 145 3.40 -8.35 -11.40
CA PRO A 145 2.82 -9.63 -11.01
C PRO A 145 1.30 -9.60 -10.89
N TYR A 146 0.74 -8.49 -10.38
CA TYR A 146 -0.71 -8.32 -10.24
C TYR A 146 -1.38 -8.09 -11.59
N PHE A 147 -0.76 -7.30 -12.47
CA PHE A 147 -1.24 -7.14 -13.84
C PHE A 147 -1.25 -8.47 -14.60
N TRP A 148 -0.22 -9.30 -14.43
CA TRP A 148 -0.16 -10.61 -15.08
C TRP A 148 -1.28 -11.53 -14.62
N LEU A 149 -1.59 -11.55 -13.31
CA LEU A 149 -2.71 -12.32 -12.78
C LEU A 149 -4.06 -11.86 -13.34
N ILE A 150 -4.24 -10.54 -13.48
CA ILE A 150 -5.44 -9.96 -14.11
C ILE A 150 -5.53 -10.39 -15.58
N ILE A 151 -4.44 -10.24 -16.36
CA ILE A 151 -4.39 -10.63 -17.77
C ILE A 151 -4.69 -12.12 -17.93
N LEU A 152 -4.15 -12.97 -17.06
CA LEU A 152 -4.42 -14.41 -17.09
C LEU A 152 -5.90 -14.70 -16.83
N GLN A 153 -6.49 -14.10 -15.80
CA GLN A 153 -7.89 -14.30 -15.45
C GLN A 153 -8.84 -13.82 -16.57
N TYR A 154 -8.66 -12.59 -17.04
CA TYR A 154 -9.55 -11.96 -18.02
C TYR A 154 -9.26 -12.42 -19.45
N GLY A 155 -8.00 -12.67 -19.79
CA GLY A 155 -7.60 -13.15 -21.11
C GLY A 155 -8.18 -14.54 -21.39
N VAL A 156 -8.09 -15.47 -20.43
CA VAL A 156 -8.73 -16.79 -20.58
C VAL A 156 -10.26 -16.69 -20.58
N MET A 157 -10.83 -15.80 -19.77
CA MET A 157 -12.28 -15.58 -19.77
C MET A 157 -12.81 -15.09 -21.12
N ILE A 158 -12.11 -14.18 -21.79
CA ILE A 158 -12.50 -13.67 -23.10
C ILE A 158 -12.31 -14.74 -24.19
N MET A 159 -11.21 -15.49 -24.14
CA MET A 159 -10.87 -16.46 -25.20
C MET A 159 -11.65 -17.78 -25.11
N PHE A 160 -12.00 -18.22 -23.91
CA PHE A 160 -12.58 -19.56 -23.66
C PHE A 160 -13.91 -19.52 -22.89
N GLU A 161 -14.43 -18.34 -22.58
CA GLU A 161 -15.65 -18.14 -21.77
C GLU A 161 -15.59 -18.82 -20.39
N ARG A 162 -14.39 -19.08 -19.88
CA ARG A 162 -14.14 -19.76 -18.60
C ARG A 162 -13.25 -18.93 -17.70
N ARG A 163 -13.60 -18.87 -16.42
CA ARG A 163 -12.76 -18.23 -15.39
C ARG A 163 -11.67 -19.20 -14.94
N VAL A 164 -10.41 -18.76 -14.96
CA VAL A 164 -9.26 -19.55 -14.47
C VAL A 164 -9.40 -19.77 -12.97
N PHE A 165 -9.65 -18.67 -12.25
CA PHE A 165 -9.87 -18.67 -10.82
C PHE A 165 -11.35 -18.39 -10.55
N THR A 166 -12.00 -19.30 -9.82
CA THR A 166 -13.41 -19.19 -9.42
C THR A 166 -13.53 -18.97 -7.90
N GLY A 167 -14.74 -18.66 -7.43
CA GLY A 167 -15.02 -18.45 -6.02
C GLY A 167 -14.26 -17.26 -5.41
N MET A 168 -13.82 -17.42 -4.16
CA MET A 168 -13.15 -16.35 -3.39
C MET A 168 -11.83 -15.89 -4.02
N ILE A 169 -11.07 -16.81 -4.63
CA ILE A 169 -9.78 -16.47 -5.27
C ILE A 169 -10.03 -15.62 -6.51
N GLY A 170 -10.98 -16.01 -7.35
CA GLY A 170 -11.40 -15.22 -8.51
C GLY A 170 -11.87 -13.83 -8.11
N PHE A 171 -12.70 -13.74 -7.06
CA PHE A 171 -13.14 -12.46 -6.48
C PHE A 171 -11.94 -11.60 -6.05
N LEU A 172 -10.99 -12.12 -5.28
CA LEU A 172 -9.80 -11.37 -4.84
C LEU A 172 -8.94 -10.85 -6.02
N ILE A 173 -8.84 -11.62 -7.11
CA ILE A 173 -8.14 -11.19 -8.33
C ILE A 173 -8.85 -10.00 -8.98
N GLU A 174 -10.18 -9.97 -8.97
CA GLU A 174 -10.95 -8.82 -9.47
C GLU A 174 -10.66 -7.54 -8.65
N PHE A 175 -10.40 -7.65 -7.34
CA PHE A 175 -9.97 -6.50 -6.49
C PHE A 175 -8.56 -5.99 -6.80
N LEU A 176 -7.74 -6.74 -7.53
CA LEU A 176 -6.40 -6.26 -7.87
C LEU A 176 -6.45 -4.98 -8.70
N TRP A 177 -7.47 -4.81 -9.57
CA TRP A 177 -7.70 -3.55 -10.30
C TRP A 177 -7.77 -2.32 -9.39
N ALA A 178 -8.28 -2.53 -8.19
CA ALA A 178 -8.53 -1.52 -7.20
C ALA A 178 -7.31 -1.28 -6.30
N ILE A 179 -6.55 -2.33 -6.01
CA ILE A 179 -5.32 -2.28 -5.20
C ILE A 179 -4.15 -1.71 -6.00
N ILE A 180 -4.07 -1.98 -7.31
CA ILE A 180 -2.97 -1.55 -8.17
C ILE A 180 -2.74 -0.02 -8.11
N PRO A 181 -3.76 0.85 -8.32
CA PRO A 181 -3.57 2.30 -8.21
C PRO A 181 -3.06 2.74 -6.83
N ILE A 182 -3.57 2.10 -5.76
CA ILE A 182 -3.13 2.37 -4.38
C ILE A 182 -1.64 2.02 -4.22
N PHE A 183 -1.20 0.90 -4.80
CA PHE A 183 0.21 0.52 -4.79
C PHE A 183 1.10 1.45 -5.59
N MET A 184 0.61 1.95 -6.74
CA MET A 184 1.33 2.97 -7.51
C MET A 184 1.52 4.25 -6.71
N ILE A 185 0.44 4.74 -6.07
CA ILE A 185 0.44 5.94 -5.25
C ILE A 185 1.37 5.79 -4.05
N THR A 186 1.30 4.67 -3.34
CA THR A 186 2.16 4.43 -2.16
C THR A 186 3.63 4.31 -2.53
N ILE A 187 3.98 3.68 -3.66
CA ILE A 187 5.37 3.74 -4.17
C ILE A 187 5.78 5.18 -4.48
N ALA A 188 4.93 5.94 -5.17
CA ALA A 188 5.24 7.32 -5.55
C ALA A 188 5.56 8.19 -4.33
N HIS A 189 4.73 8.11 -3.29
CA HIS A 189 4.99 8.78 -2.00
C HIS A 189 6.27 8.27 -1.34
N SER A 190 6.45 6.96 -1.26
CA SER A 190 7.62 6.33 -0.64
C SER A 190 8.92 6.79 -1.33
N TRP A 191 8.93 6.81 -2.66
CA TRP A 191 10.03 7.30 -3.49
C TRP A 191 10.28 8.79 -3.30
N TRP A 192 9.22 9.61 -3.31
CA TRP A 192 9.33 11.05 -3.13
C TRP A 192 9.93 11.40 -1.76
N PHE A 193 9.40 10.82 -0.68
CA PHE A 193 9.93 11.03 0.67
C PHE A 193 11.35 10.50 0.84
N HIS A 194 11.66 9.35 0.22
CA HIS A 194 13.00 8.82 0.26
C HIS A 194 14.01 9.71 -0.48
N ARG A 195 13.64 10.30 -1.61
CA ARG A 195 14.49 11.27 -2.34
C ARG A 195 14.84 12.49 -1.49
N ILE A 196 13.89 13.00 -0.72
CA ILE A 196 14.08 14.19 0.14
C ILE A 196 14.90 13.85 1.40
N THR A 197 14.52 12.77 2.10
CA THR A 197 15.05 12.48 3.44
C THR A 197 16.21 11.48 3.46
N ARG A 198 16.41 10.74 2.35
CA ARG A 198 17.28 9.55 2.25
C ARG A 198 16.98 8.47 3.30
N ARG A 199 15.76 8.49 3.86
CA ARG A 199 15.27 7.54 4.85
C ARG A 199 13.94 6.96 4.40
N ILE A 200 13.56 5.83 4.99
CA ILE A 200 12.28 5.18 4.67
C ILE A 200 11.16 5.61 5.63
N GLY A 201 11.50 6.09 6.83
CA GLY A 201 10.53 6.29 7.92
C GLY A 201 9.37 7.22 7.58
N MET A 202 9.65 8.35 6.91
CA MET A 202 8.61 9.30 6.51
C MET A 202 7.59 8.66 5.54
N GLY A 203 8.07 7.94 4.53
CA GLY A 203 7.22 7.23 3.57
C GLY A 203 6.46 6.07 4.21
N VAL A 204 7.10 5.32 5.11
CA VAL A 204 6.45 4.24 5.88
C VAL A 204 5.28 4.79 6.68
N VAL A 205 5.50 5.83 7.49
CA VAL A 205 4.45 6.41 8.33
C VAL A 205 3.31 6.96 7.48
N PHE A 206 3.62 7.78 6.47
CA PHE A 206 2.60 8.38 5.62
C PHE A 206 1.75 7.32 4.91
N ASN A 207 2.38 6.34 4.26
CA ASN A 207 1.66 5.28 3.55
C ASN A 207 0.87 4.37 4.48
N THR A 208 1.39 4.10 5.69
CA THR A 208 0.67 3.34 6.72
C THR A 208 -0.62 4.06 7.11
N LEU A 209 -0.55 5.36 7.42
CA LEU A 209 -1.73 6.16 7.76
C LEU A 209 -2.69 6.25 6.58
N LEU A 210 -2.18 6.50 5.37
CA LEU A 210 -2.98 6.57 4.15
C LEU A 210 -3.77 5.27 3.92
N LEU A 211 -3.10 4.11 4.04
CA LEU A 211 -3.74 2.84 3.77
C LEU A 211 -4.65 2.38 4.91
N SER A 212 -4.31 2.70 6.16
CA SER A 212 -5.20 2.55 7.31
C SER A 212 -6.49 3.36 7.12
N TRP A 213 -6.37 4.58 6.60
CA TRP A 213 -7.52 5.44 6.31
C TRP A 213 -8.39 4.86 5.20
N ILE A 214 -7.81 4.51 4.06
CA ILE A 214 -8.53 3.85 2.95
C ILE A 214 -9.25 2.60 3.47
N SER A 215 -8.54 1.75 4.21
CA SER A 215 -9.09 0.49 4.70
C SER A 215 -10.23 0.71 5.69
N ALA A 216 -10.08 1.64 6.64
CA ALA A 216 -11.14 2.04 7.58
C ALA A 216 -12.36 2.66 6.85
N GLY A 217 -12.13 3.40 5.76
CA GLY A 217 -13.18 3.98 4.93
C GLY A 217 -13.98 2.94 4.12
N LEU A 218 -13.35 1.80 3.82
CA LEU A 218 -13.96 0.66 3.12
C LEU A 218 -14.75 -0.28 4.04
N PHE A 219 -14.74 -0.07 5.36
CA PHE A 219 -15.66 -0.79 6.27
C PHE A 219 -17.08 -0.24 6.13
N PRO A 220 -18.05 -1.03 5.64
CA PRO A 220 -19.45 -0.68 5.78
C PRO A 220 -19.83 -0.89 7.24
N PHE A 221 -20.34 0.16 7.87
CA PHE A 221 -20.98 0.11 9.16
C PHE A 221 -22.41 0.57 8.97
#